data_AF-A0A0A7LSR4-F1
#
_entry.id   AF-A0A0A7LSR4-F1
#
_cell.length_a   1.000
_cell.length_b   1.000
_cell.length_c   1.000
_cell.angle_alpha   90.00
_cell.angle_beta   90.00
_cell.angle_gamma   90.00
#
_symmetry.space_group_name_H-M   'P 1'
#
loop_
_entity.id
_entity.type
_entity.pdbx_description
1 polymer ?
#
loop_
_entity_poly.entity_id
_entity_poly.type
_entity_poly.pdbx_seq_one_letter_code
_entity_poly.pdbx_strand_id
1 'polypeptide(L)'
;SQFAAAALVSAAPFESRPVNPSWPNPIAGDFIWKVSKFEGRKSDGIYTRFSFNIKATNDGALEANCTAQADKLEEHKWYSCDKLFSFSFNSDRNGLLVKRVENEETVFGTTSIPNMCGKAPGTQDSPRQNLA
;
A
#
# COMPACT_ATOMS: atom_id res chain seq x y z
N SER A 1 53.60 -28.81 11.14
CA SER A 1 52.81 -28.08 10.14
C SER A 1 51.38 -28.58 10.20
N GLN A 2 50.42 -27.74 10.59
CA GLN A 2 49.00 -28.10 10.70
C GLN A 2 48.25 -27.58 9.46
N PHE A 3 47.50 -28.44 8.78
CA PHE A 3 46.64 -28.06 7.65
C PHE A 3 45.24 -27.70 8.18
N ALA A 4 44.78 -26.48 7.90
CA ALA A 4 43.43 -26.03 8.22
C ALA A 4 42.43 -26.56 7.18
N ALA A 5 41.40 -27.28 7.63
CA ALA A 5 40.30 -27.72 6.78
C ALA A 5 39.24 -26.61 6.68
N ALA A 6 38.99 -26.10 5.48
CA ALA A 6 37.88 -25.19 5.20
C ALA A 6 36.61 -26.01 4.96
N ALA A 7 35.58 -25.81 5.79
CA ALA A 7 34.25 -26.39 5.55
C ALA A 7 33.49 -25.50 4.55
N LEU A 8 33.09 -26.08 3.41
CA LEU A 8 32.19 -25.44 2.46
C LEU A 8 30.76 -25.48 3.03
N VAL A 9 30.20 -24.32 3.38
CA VAL A 9 28.76 -24.20 3.67
C VAL A 9 28.03 -24.20 2.32
N SER A 10 27.30 -25.29 2.04
CA SER A 10 26.32 -25.31 0.96
C SER A 10 25.05 -24.63 1.45
N ALA A 11 24.68 -23.49 0.86
CA ALA A 11 23.34 -22.95 1.04
C ALA A 11 22.36 -23.86 0.30
N ALA A 12 21.37 -24.43 1.00
CA ALA A 12 20.29 -25.12 0.34
C ALA A 12 19.63 -24.15 -0.67
N PRO A 13 19.34 -24.59 -1.91
CA PRO A 13 18.57 -23.76 -2.82
C PRO A 13 17.24 -23.43 -2.14
N PHE A 14 16.84 -22.17 -2.23
CA PHE A 14 15.53 -21.72 -1.79
C PHE A 14 14.51 -22.59 -2.54
N GLU A 15 13.92 -23.56 -1.86
CA GLU A 15 12.83 -24.34 -2.41
C GLU A 15 11.73 -23.34 -2.72
N SER A 16 11.51 -23.07 -4.01
CA SER A 16 10.45 -22.19 -4.44
C SER A 16 9.17 -22.77 -3.89
N ARG A 17 8.57 -22.06 -2.92
CA ARG A 17 7.24 -22.38 -2.41
C ARG A 17 6.36 -22.70 -3.61
N PRO A 18 5.70 -23.88 -3.67
CA PRO A 18 4.85 -24.21 -4.80
C PRO A 18 3.84 -23.08 -5.00
N VAL A 19 3.96 -22.40 -6.14
CA VAL A 19 3.00 -21.40 -6.59
C VAL A 19 1.77 -22.22 -7.00
N ASN A 20 0.81 -22.33 -6.10
CA ASN A 20 -0.48 -22.90 -6.44
C ASN A 20 -1.15 -21.92 -7.44
N PRO A 21 -1.46 -22.32 -8.70
CA PRO A 21 -1.95 -21.42 -9.73
C PRO A 21 -3.44 -21.04 -9.55
N SER A 22 -4.07 -21.43 -8.45
CA SER A 22 -5.35 -20.84 -8.01
C SER A 22 -5.06 -19.73 -7.01
N TRP A 23 -4.77 -18.52 -7.48
CA TRP A 23 -5.03 -17.35 -6.63
C TRP A 23 -6.48 -17.48 -6.18
N PRO A 24 -6.78 -17.59 -4.88
CA PRO A 24 -8.16 -17.69 -4.49
C PRO A 24 -8.84 -16.43 -5.02
N ASN A 25 -10.10 -16.56 -5.42
CA ASN A 25 -11.04 -15.46 -5.62
C ASN A 25 -10.71 -14.27 -4.71
N PRO A 26 -10.88 -13.01 -5.16
CA PRO A 26 -10.46 -11.84 -4.39
C PRO A 26 -10.79 -12.03 -2.92
N ILE A 27 -9.75 -12.01 -2.07
CA ILE A 27 -9.88 -12.28 -0.64
C ILE A 27 -11.01 -11.39 -0.13
N ALA A 28 -12.09 -12.01 0.34
CA ALA A 28 -13.33 -11.35 0.73
C ALA A 28 -13.63 -11.61 2.20
N GLY A 29 -14.15 -10.60 2.89
CA GLY A 29 -14.55 -10.71 4.29
C GLY A 29 -14.96 -9.37 4.88
N ASP A 30 -15.61 -9.42 6.06
CA ASP A 30 -16.21 -8.24 6.71
C ASP A 30 -15.20 -7.16 7.10
N PHE A 31 -13.95 -7.58 7.37
CA PHE A 31 -12.84 -6.70 7.71
C PHE A 31 -11.77 -6.64 6.63
N ILE A 32 -12.13 -7.01 5.39
CA ILE A 32 -11.24 -6.98 4.24
C ILE A 32 -11.74 -5.93 3.26
N TRP A 33 -10.90 -4.92 3.01
CA TRP A 33 -11.21 -3.84 2.09
C TRP A 33 -10.24 -3.84 0.91
N LYS A 34 -10.78 -3.60 -0.29
CA LYS A 34 -9.99 -3.41 -1.49
C LYS A 34 -9.55 -1.96 -1.57
N VAL A 35 -8.23 -1.74 -1.61
CA VAL A 35 -7.63 -0.45 -1.98
C VAL A 35 -7.37 -0.43 -3.48
N SER A 36 -7.87 0.58 -4.18
CA SER A 36 -7.74 0.67 -5.64
C SER A 36 -7.63 2.12 -6.13
N LYS A 37 -7.36 2.30 -7.42
CA LYS A 37 -7.26 3.59 -8.12
C LYS A 37 -6.32 4.59 -7.43
N PHE A 38 -5.19 4.11 -6.89
CA PHE A 38 -4.23 5.03 -6.28
C PHE A 38 -3.57 5.93 -7.33
N GLU A 39 -3.61 7.22 -7.04
CA GLU A 39 -2.98 8.32 -7.76
C GLU A 39 -2.22 9.21 -6.77
N GLY A 40 -0.92 9.34 -6.99
CA GLY A 40 -0.05 10.25 -6.27
C GLY A 40 0.46 11.35 -7.18
N ARG A 41 0.82 12.49 -6.58
CA ARG A 41 1.64 13.51 -7.24
C ARG A 41 2.80 13.89 -6.33
N LYS A 42 4.01 13.83 -6.87
CA LYS A 42 5.21 14.30 -6.21
C LYS A 42 5.78 15.54 -6.91
N SER A 43 6.18 16.54 -6.12
CA SER A 43 7.03 17.66 -6.56
C SER A 43 8.33 17.54 -5.80
N ASP A 44 9.47 17.53 -6.51
CA ASP A 44 10.80 17.40 -5.91
C ASP A 44 10.91 16.22 -4.92
N GLY A 45 10.31 15.08 -5.28
CA GLY A 45 10.29 13.86 -4.47
C GLY A 45 9.26 13.83 -3.32
N ILE A 46 8.57 14.94 -3.05
CA ILE A 46 7.62 15.08 -1.93
C ILE A 46 6.19 14.95 -2.42
N TYR A 47 5.37 14.14 -1.74
CA TYR A 47 3.94 14.04 -2.06
C TYR A 47 3.20 15.35 -1.81
N THR A 48 2.55 15.86 -2.85
CA THR A 48 1.64 17.03 -2.82
C THR A 48 0.17 16.60 -2.95
N ARG A 49 -0.07 15.40 -3.50
CA ARG A 49 -1.38 14.76 -3.59
C ARG A 49 -1.26 13.26 -3.36
N PHE A 50 -2.20 12.70 -2.62
CA PHE A 50 -2.33 11.26 -2.37
C PHE A 50 -3.81 10.89 -2.42
N SER A 51 -4.21 10.06 -3.39
CA SER A 51 -5.61 9.72 -3.65
C SER A 51 -5.78 8.24 -3.93
N PHE A 52 -6.85 7.63 -3.43
CA PHE A 52 -7.21 6.22 -3.68
C PHE A 52 -8.67 5.95 -3.28
N ASN A 53 -9.18 4.79 -3.65
CA ASN A 53 -10.50 4.29 -3.30
C ASN A 53 -10.39 3.10 -2.33
N ILE A 54 -11.29 3.04 -1.35
CA ILE A 54 -11.52 1.90 -0.46
C ILE A 54 -12.89 1.33 -0.78
N LYS A 55 -12.99 0.02 -0.96
CA LYS A 55 -14.27 -0.67 -1.18
C LYS A 55 -14.39 -1.94 -0.34
N ALA A 56 -15.58 -2.23 0.17
CA ALA A 56 -15.91 -3.52 0.78
C ALA A 56 -15.67 -4.70 -0.18
N THR A 57 -15.34 -5.85 0.39
CA THR A 57 -15.18 -7.12 -0.33
C THR A 57 -16.28 -8.14 -0.02
N ASN A 58 -17.16 -7.84 0.93
CA ASN A 58 -18.26 -8.69 1.41
C ASN A 58 -19.63 -8.33 0.81
N ASP A 59 -19.65 -7.80 -0.41
CA ASP A 59 -20.86 -7.29 -1.10
C ASP A 59 -21.59 -6.13 -0.38
N GLY A 60 -21.01 -5.59 0.70
CA GLY A 60 -21.49 -4.38 1.36
C GLY A 60 -21.37 -3.13 0.50
N ALA A 61 -22.18 -2.11 0.81
CA ALA A 61 -22.21 -0.83 0.10
C ALA A 61 -21.05 0.13 0.45
N LEU A 62 -20.11 -0.31 1.29
CA LEU A 62 -19.01 0.53 1.77
C LEU A 62 -18.07 0.90 0.62
N GLU A 63 -18.03 2.18 0.26
CA GLU A 63 -17.09 2.73 -0.71
C GLU A 63 -16.71 4.15 -0.30
N ALA A 64 -15.41 4.43 -0.23
CA ALA A 64 -14.87 5.73 0.17
C ALA A 64 -13.73 6.16 -0.76
N ASN A 65 -13.74 7.43 -1.17
CA ASN A 65 -12.65 8.04 -1.92
C ASN A 65 -11.79 8.85 -0.95
N CYS A 66 -10.58 8.37 -0.69
CA CYS A 66 -9.60 9.05 0.15
C CYS A 66 -8.76 9.98 -0.71
N THR A 67 -8.69 11.27 -0.36
CA THR A 67 -7.79 12.22 -1.02
C THR A 67 -7.24 13.23 -0.02
N ALA A 68 -5.93 13.46 -0.05
CA ALA A 68 -5.29 14.58 0.62
C ALA A 68 -4.47 15.41 -0.39
N GLN A 69 -4.45 16.72 -0.19
CA GLN A 69 -3.67 17.66 -0.99
C GLN A 69 -3.11 18.78 -0.10
N ALA A 70 -1.83 19.10 -0.27
CA ALA A 70 -1.13 20.19 0.41
C ALA A 70 0.17 20.53 -0.36
N ASP A 71 0.84 21.62 0.01
CA ASP A 71 2.19 21.94 -0.48
C ASP A 71 3.19 20.83 -0.14
N LYS A 72 3.01 20.21 1.03
CA LYS A 72 3.72 19.02 1.48
C LYS A 72 2.80 18.17 2.33
N LEU A 73 2.56 16.93 1.90
CA LEU A 73 1.95 15.92 2.74
C LEU A 73 3.01 15.36 3.69
N GLU A 74 2.69 15.32 4.98
CA GLU A 74 3.54 14.79 6.03
C GLU A 74 3.31 13.28 6.14
N GLU A 75 4.40 12.52 6.17
CA GLU A 75 4.34 11.09 6.48
C GLU A 75 3.86 10.88 7.92
N HIS A 76 3.23 9.72 8.17
CA HIS A 76 2.72 9.35 9.49
C HIS A 76 1.59 10.23 10.06
N LYS A 77 1.21 11.31 9.37
CA LYS A 77 0.05 12.14 9.71
C LYS A 77 -1.25 11.49 9.25
N TRP A 78 -2.30 11.62 10.06
CA TRP A 78 -3.64 11.14 9.72
C TRP A 78 -4.39 12.19 8.89
N TYR A 79 -4.89 11.76 7.74
CA TYR A 79 -5.75 12.53 6.84
C TYR A 79 -7.14 11.89 6.80
N SER A 80 -8.20 12.68 7.02
CA SER A 80 -9.58 12.19 6.92
C SER A 80 -9.96 11.96 5.45
N CYS A 81 -10.54 10.79 5.16
CA CYS A 81 -11.20 10.52 3.88
C CYS A 81 -12.67 10.95 3.93
N ASP A 82 -13.34 10.55 5.01
CA ASP A 82 -14.73 10.85 5.34
C ASP A 82 -14.93 10.76 6.87
N LYS A 83 -16.17 10.55 7.31
CA LYS A 83 -16.52 10.44 8.75
C LYS A 83 -16.00 9.17 9.42
N LEU A 84 -15.80 8.09 8.67
CA LEU A 84 -15.42 6.78 9.18
C LEU A 84 -13.95 6.48 8.92
N PHE A 85 -13.43 6.89 7.75
CA PHE A 85 -12.10 6.55 7.29
C PHE A 85 -11.12 7.71 7.42
N SER A 86 -9.92 7.34 7.87
CA SER A 86 -8.73 8.17 7.78
C SER A 86 -7.55 7.34 7.28
N PHE A 87 -6.56 7.97 6.68
CA PHE A 87 -5.36 7.30 6.20
C PHE A 87 -4.09 8.01 6.63
N SER A 88 -3.00 7.26 6.63
CA SER A 88 -1.63 7.71 6.84
C SER A 88 -0.73 6.93 5.90
N PHE A 89 0.43 7.48 5.54
CA PHE A 89 1.34 6.83 4.60
C PHE A 89 2.80 6.96 5.01
N ASN A 90 3.61 6.05 4.46
CA ASN A 90 5.07 6.07 4.52
C ASN A 90 5.61 5.85 3.09
N SER A 91 6.31 6.85 2.55
CA SER A 91 6.71 6.86 1.14
C SER A 91 7.91 5.97 0.85
N ASP A 92 8.81 5.75 1.80
CA ASP A 92 9.99 4.89 1.65
C ASP A 92 9.63 3.44 1.30
N ARG A 93 8.49 2.97 1.81
CA ARG A 93 8.00 1.59 1.60
C ARG A 93 6.71 1.51 0.79
N ASN A 94 6.24 2.63 0.24
CA ASN A 94 4.90 2.75 -0.34
C ASN A 94 3.79 2.22 0.60
N GLY A 95 3.96 2.41 1.91
CA GLY A 95 3.06 1.90 2.92
C GLY A 95 1.83 2.79 3.07
N LEU A 96 0.66 2.16 3.12
CA LEU A 96 -0.62 2.77 3.46
C LEU A 96 -1.13 2.18 4.77
N LEU A 97 -1.53 3.05 5.69
CA LEU A 97 -2.27 2.73 6.90
C LEU A 97 -3.68 3.33 6.76
N VAL A 98 -4.70 2.52 6.99
CA VAL A 98 -6.10 2.94 7.00
C VAL A 98 -6.64 2.72 8.41
N LYS A 99 -7.38 3.71 8.90
CA LYS A 99 -8.12 3.65 10.16
C LYS A 99 -9.60 3.84 9.85
N ARG A 100 -10.44 2.91 10.33
CA ARG A 100 -11.90 3.02 10.33
C ARG A 100 -12.37 3.20 11.76
N VAL A 101 -13.26 4.17 12.00
CA VAL A 101 -13.90 4.40 13.30
C VAL A 101 -15.42 4.36 13.11
N GLU A 102 -16.09 3.45 13.80
CA GLU A 102 -17.56 3.30 13.78
C GLU A 102 -18.05 2.86 15.16
N ASN A 103 -19.03 3.55 15.75
CA ASN A 103 -19.65 3.20 17.03
C ASN A 103 -18.64 2.79 18.14
N GLU A 104 -17.61 3.61 18.36
CA GLU A 104 -16.51 3.38 19.31
C GLU A 104 -15.53 2.25 18.97
N GLU A 105 -15.81 1.46 17.93
CA GLU A 105 -14.87 0.48 17.39
C GLU A 105 -13.86 1.17 16.46
N THR A 106 -12.57 0.87 16.65
CA THR A 106 -11.50 1.34 15.77
C THR A 106 -10.77 0.14 15.16
N VAL A 107 -10.78 0.06 13.83
CA VAL A 107 -10.11 -0.99 13.07
C VAL A 107 -9.01 -0.38 12.22
N PHE A 108 -7.85 -1.05 12.18
CA PHE A 108 -6.71 -0.66 11.36
C PHE A 108 -6.44 -1.70 10.27
N GLY A 109 -6.07 -1.21 9.09
CA GLY A 109 -5.55 -2.03 8.01
C GLY A 109 -4.26 -1.43 7.46
N THR A 110 -3.35 -2.29 7.01
CA THR A 110 -2.11 -1.85 6.36
C THR A 110 -1.91 -2.58 5.04
N THR A 111 -1.33 -1.90 4.07
CA THR A 111 -0.93 -2.51 2.80
C THR A 111 0.22 -1.75 2.17
N SER A 112 0.94 -2.38 1.26
CA SER A 112 1.89 -1.69 0.38
C SER A 112 1.18 -1.39 -0.93
N ILE A 113 1.25 -0.15 -1.42
CA ILE A 113 0.68 0.22 -2.71
C ILE A 113 1.78 0.07 -3.78
N PRO A 114 1.77 -1.00 -4.60
CA PRO A 114 2.68 -1.07 -5.74
C PRO A 114 2.31 0.05 -6.71
N ASN A 115 3.25 0.97 -6.93
CA ASN A 115 3.07 2.07 -7.85
C ASN A 115 4.23 2.15 -8.84
N MET A 116 3.94 2.73 -9.99
CA MET A 116 4.94 3.13 -10.97
C MET A 116 4.82 4.63 -11.17
N CYS A 117 5.96 5.32 -11.17
CA CYS A 117 6.02 6.75 -11.41
C CYS A 117 6.18 7.01 -12.91
N GLY A 118 5.25 7.78 -13.49
CA GLY A 118 5.44 8.40 -14.81
C GLY A 118 5.79 9.88 -14.67
N LYS A 119 6.55 10.43 -15.62
CA LYS A 119 6.74 11.89 -15.72
C LYS A 119 5.42 12.54 -16.12
N ALA A 120 4.93 13.49 -15.34
CA ALA A 120 3.89 14.42 -15.78
C ALA A 120 4.53 15.57 -16.61
N PRO A 121 3.75 16.38 -17.35
CA PRO A 121 4.26 17.63 -17.93
C PRO A 121 4.73 18.59 -16.82
N GLY A 122 5.97 19.07 -16.90
CA GLY A 122 6.67 19.73 -15.79
C GLY A 122 7.54 18.76 -14.99
N THR A 123 8.44 19.23 -14.14
CA THR A 123 9.41 18.41 -13.35
C THR A 123 8.76 17.58 -12.23
N GLN A 124 7.62 16.94 -12.49
CA GLN A 124 6.77 16.28 -11.50
C GLN A 124 6.60 14.79 -11.80
N ASP A 125 6.70 13.97 -10.77
CA ASP A 125 6.43 12.54 -10.84
C ASP A 125 4.97 12.26 -10.43
N SER A 126 4.31 11.36 -11.15
CA SER A 126 2.92 10.96 -10.85
C SER A 126 2.85 9.44 -10.64
N PRO A 127 3.01 8.97 -9.39
CA PRO A 127 2.74 7.58 -9.02
C PRO A 127 1.31 7.15 -9.37
N ARG A 128 1.17 5.98 -10.01
CA ARG A 128 -0.13 5.33 -10.23
C ARG A 128 -0.04 3.86 -9.87
N GLN A 129 -1.16 3.24 -9.47
CA GLN A 129 -1.17 1.79 -9.27
C GLN A 129 -0.83 1.05 -10.56
N ASN A 130 0.04 0.05 -10.45
CA ASN A 130 0.20 -0.93 -11.51
C ASN A 130 -1.02 -1.86 -11.50
N LEU A 131 -1.84 -1.75 -12.54
CA LEU A 131 -2.86 -2.75 -12.85
C LEU A 131 -2.13 -3.87 -13.60
N ALA A 132 -1.89 -5.00 -12.92
CA ALA A 132 -1.51 -6.25 -13.57
C ALA A 132 -2.75 -6.92 -14.17
#